data_AF-A0A3Q2XCW7-F1
#
_entry.id   AF-A0A3Q2XCW7-F1
#
_cell.length_a   1.000
_cell.length_b   1.000
_cell.length_c   1.000
_cell.angle_alpha   90.00
_cell.angle_beta   90.00
_cell.angle_gamma   90.00
#
_symmetry.space_group_name_H-M   'P 1'
#
loop_
_entity.id
_entity.type
_entity.pdbx_description
1 polymer ?
#
loop_
_entity_poly.entity_id
_entity_poly.type
_entity_poly.pdbx_seq_one_letter_code
_entity_poly.pdbx_strand_id
1 'polypeptide(L)'
;MATTLEGCRCRRASLHSKSSGGSGGSILYSILKSDREEQQQQHETIQNLLHSHRNSPSSSSASSVASGPAWRHQEPRQQQQQQQQQQAARSCGATRRRGVLSSPQVTCKAASAILVKTLRFVKNVPCFRELPEEEQVVLIRSGWAPLLVLGLAQDRVDFETTETVEPSMLQRILTGAPQSHSEAAAAAAAAVTVALPSRGGGAGVSLADIEAIRGFLRKCWSVDISTKEYAYLKGAVLFNPDLEGLRCLPYIQSLRREAHQALNEHVRLIHREDATRFAKLLIALSMLRSISPSVVAQLFFKPIIGSVNIEEVLMEMFYGK
;
A
#
# COMPACT_ATOMS: atom_id res chain seq x y z
N MET A 1 13.08 -38.20 -30.48
CA MET A 1 12.25 -37.04 -30.08
C MET A 1 11.12 -37.55 -29.19
N ALA A 2 11.27 -37.43 -27.86
CA ALA A 2 10.20 -37.54 -26.87
C ALA A 2 10.80 -37.22 -25.50
N THR A 3 10.72 -35.97 -25.07
CA THR A 3 11.01 -35.56 -23.69
C THR A 3 9.69 -35.46 -22.94
N THR A 4 9.58 -36.28 -21.91
CA THR A 4 8.48 -36.40 -20.94
C THR A 4 8.29 -35.10 -20.18
N LEU A 5 7.05 -34.58 -20.19
CA LEU A 5 6.58 -33.49 -19.35
C LEU A 5 6.38 -34.01 -17.92
N GLU A 6 7.24 -33.62 -16.98
CA GLU A 6 7.00 -33.79 -15.55
C GLU A 6 5.85 -32.88 -15.10
N GLY A 7 4.76 -33.50 -14.66
CA GLY A 7 3.56 -32.82 -14.20
C GLY A 7 3.73 -32.19 -12.82
N CYS A 8 3.39 -30.91 -12.70
CA CYS A 8 3.14 -30.23 -11.43
C CYS A 8 2.09 -31.00 -10.61
N ARG A 9 2.51 -31.68 -9.54
CA ARG A 9 1.62 -32.23 -8.51
C ARG A 9 1.12 -31.12 -7.58
N CYS A 10 0.38 -30.16 -8.11
CA CYS A 10 -0.55 -29.39 -7.28
C CYS A 10 -1.71 -30.36 -6.97
N ARG A 11 -1.82 -30.78 -5.69
CA ARG A 11 -2.78 -31.81 -5.25
C ARG A 11 -4.17 -31.51 -5.80
N ARG A 12 -4.82 -32.57 -6.29
CA ARG A 12 -6.16 -32.61 -6.85
C ARG A 12 -7.20 -32.15 -5.81
N ALA A 13 -7.31 -30.85 -5.58
CA ALA A 13 -8.45 -30.25 -4.90
C ALA A 13 -9.63 -30.29 -5.88
N SER A 14 -10.58 -31.14 -5.54
CA SER A 14 -11.69 -31.63 -6.35
C SER A 14 -12.45 -30.52 -7.11
N LEU A 15 -12.29 -30.49 -8.43
CA LEU A 15 -13.30 -29.95 -9.35
C LEU A 15 -14.46 -30.96 -9.43
N HIS A 16 -15.38 -30.90 -8.47
CA HIS A 16 -16.71 -31.47 -8.65
C HIS A 16 -17.77 -30.44 -8.26
N SER A 17 -18.39 -29.86 -9.29
CA SER A 17 -19.69 -29.25 -9.21
C SER A 17 -20.71 -30.29 -8.69
N LYS A 18 -21.05 -30.23 -7.40
CA LYS A 18 -22.29 -30.81 -6.89
C LYS A 18 -22.92 -29.83 -5.91
N SER A 19 -24.07 -29.32 -6.30
CA SER A 19 -25.05 -28.74 -5.40
C SER A 19 -25.44 -29.77 -4.35
N SER A 20 -25.02 -29.59 -3.09
CA SER A 20 -25.76 -30.05 -1.92
C SER A 20 -25.15 -29.43 -0.67
N GLY A 21 -26.01 -28.94 0.23
CA GLY A 21 -25.63 -28.26 1.46
C GLY A 21 -24.74 -29.11 2.37
N GLY A 22 -23.78 -28.43 3.01
CA GLY A 22 -22.80 -29.02 3.92
C GLY A 22 -21.76 -27.99 4.33
N SER A 23 -22.23 -26.94 5.02
CA SER A 23 -21.46 -25.80 5.52
C SER A 23 -20.41 -26.24 6.55
N GLY A 24 -19.12 -26.15 6.23
CA GLY A 24 -18.03 -26.43 7.18
C GLY A 24 -16.59 -26.34 6.69
N GLY A 25 -16.31 -26.21 5.39
CA GLY A 25 -14.95 -26.35 4.87
C GLY A 25 -14.58 -25.51 3.65
N SER A 26 -15.13 -24.30 3.50
CA SER A 26 -14.64 -23.37 2.47
C SER A 26 -13.37 -22.67 2.94
N ILE A 27 -12.40 -22.53 2.04
CA ILE A 27 -11.11 -21.84 2.22
C ILE A 27 -11.30 -20.42 2.81
N LEU A 28 -12.45 -19.82 2.54
CA LEU A 28 -12.89 -18.52 3.04
C LEU A 28 -13.19 -18.51 4.54
N TYR A 29 -13.71 -19.60 5.11
CA TYR A 29 -13.88 -19.75 6.56
C TYR A 29 -12.52 -19.73 7.26
N SER A 30 -11.48 -20.29 6.63
CA SER A 30 -10.12 -20.26 7.17
C SER A 30 -9.50 -18.86 7.11
N ILE A 31 -9.67 -18.14 5.99
CA ILE A 31 -9.24 -16.72 5.85
C ILE A 31 -9.93 -15.86 6.92
N LEU A 32 -11.24 -16.05 7.13
CA LEU A 32 -12.00 -15.35 8.16
C LEU A 32 -11.61 -15.77 9.59
N LYS A 33 -11.24 -17.03 9.82
CA LYS A 33 -10.79 -17.52 11.11
C LYS A 33 -9.43 -16.92 11.49
N SER A 34 -8.50 -16.84 10.52
CA SER A 34 -7.20 -16.18 10.73
C SER A 34 -7.34 -14.69 11.05
N ASP A 35 -8.26 -13.97 10.40
CA ASP A 35 -8.51 -12.54 10.70
C ASP A 35 -9.23 -12.37 12.07
N ARG A 36 -10.11 -13.30 12.46
CA ARG A 36 -10.80 -13.27 13.78
C ARG A 36 -9.86 -13.50 14.96
N GLU A 37 -8.88 -14.39 14.81
CA GLU A 37 -7.81 -14.61 15.81
C GLU A 37 -6.91 -13.37 15.94
N GLU A 38 -6.68 -12.63 14.85
CA GLU A 38 -5.94 -11.35 14.86
C GLU A 38 -6.71 -10.19 15.51
N GLN A 39 -8.04 -10.14 15.37
CA GLN A 39 -8.88 -9.14 16.03
C GLN A 39 -8.94 -9.32 17.55
N GLN A 40 -8.94 -10.57 18.03
CA GLN A 40 -9.03 -10.85 19.47
C GLN A 40 -7.77 -10.37 20.22
N GLN A 41 -6.59 -10.55 19.61
CA GLN A 41 -5.32 -10.05 20.15
C GLN A 41 -5.22 -8.51 20.14
N GLN A 42 -5.76 -7.86 19.11
CA GLN A 42 -5.81 -6.39 19.03
C GLN A 42 -6.80 -5.79 20.02
N HIS A 43 -7.96 -6.43 20.22
CA HIS A 43 -8.95 -5.95 21.18
C HIS A 43 -8.42 -6.03 22.62
N GLU A 44 -7.69 -7.09 22.98
CA GLU A 44 -6.99 -7.18 24.28
C GLU A 44 -5.91 -6.10 24.42
N THR A 45 -5.15 -5.82 23.36
CA THR A 45 -4.09 -4.80 23.39
C THR A 45 -4.65 -3.38 23.51
N ILE A 46 -5.73 -3.08 22.79
CA ILE A 46 -6.42 -1.78 22.82
C ILE A 46 -7.16 -1.61 24.15
N GLN A 47 -7.80 -2.65 24.70
CA GLN A 47 -8.38 -2.63 26.04
C GLN A 47 -7.31 -2.29 27.08
N ASN A 48 -6.13 -2.91 27.02
CA ASN A 48 -5.03 -2.61 27.94
C ASN A 48 -4.48 -1.17 27.78
N LEU A 49 -4.46 -0.61 26.57
CA LEU A 49 -4.04 0.77 26.31
C LEU A 49 -5.09 1.81 26.74
N LEU A 50 -6.39 1.49 26.61
CA LEU A 50 -7.49 2.37 27.02
C LEU A 50 -7.65 2.48 28.54
N HIS A 51 -7.24 1.46 29.30
CA HIS A 51 -7.22 1.52 30.77
C HIS A 51 -6.12 2.46 31.32
N SER A 52 -5.08 2.77 30.54
CA SER A 52 -4.00 3.68 30.96
C SER A 52 -4.30 5.18 30.73
N HIS A 53 -5.36 5.53 29.99
CA HIS A 53 -5.58 6.92 29.57
C HIS A 53 -6.88 7.58 30.08
N ARG A 54 -7.55 7.02 31.09
CA ARG A 54 -8.58 7.74 31.83
C ARG A 54 -7.96 8.57 32.95
N ASN A 55 -7.53 9.79 32.63
CA ASN A 55 -7.50 10.91 33.57
C ASN A 55 -7.42 12.26 32.82
N SER A 56 -8.62 12.78 32.50
CA SER A 56 -9.06 14.20 32.56
C SER A 56 -8.33 15.28 31.73
N PRO A 57 -8.87 16.51 31.62
CA PRO A 57 -10.08 16.82 30.87
C PRO A 57 -9.90 18.00 29.88
N SER A 58 -10.98 18.21 29.11
CA SER A 58 -11.29 19.28 28.16
C SER A 58 -10.92 20.72 28.54
N SER A 59 -10.61 21.54 27.54
CA SER A 59 -11.11 22.91 27.47
C SER A 59 -11.35 23.37 26.02
N SER A 60 -12.56 23.88 25.84
CA SER A 60 -13.12 24.55 24.68
C SER A 60 -12.65 26.00 24.59
N SER A 61 -12.56 26.56 23.38
CA SER A 61 -12.70 28.00 23.13
C SER A 61 -13.05 28.25 21.67
N ALA A 62 -14.11 29.03 21.48
CA ALA A 62 -14.66 29.49 20.22
C ALA A 62 -14.15 30.91 19.88
N SER A 63 -14.09 31.25 18.60
CA SER A 63 -14.19 32.60 17.99
C SER A 63 -13.72 32.50 16.53
N SER A 64 -14.17 33.27 15.54
CA SER A 64 -15.22 34.29 15.43
C SER A 64 -15.33 34.63 13.93
N VAL A 65 -16.52 35.08 13.54
CA VAL A 65 -16.94 35.47 12.19
C VAL A 65 -16.21 36.74 11.71
N ALA A 66 -15.90 36.83 10.42
CA ALA A 66 -15.68 38.10 9.73
C ALA A 66 -16.17 38.05 8.28
N SER A 67 -17.06 38.98 7.97
CA SER A 67 -17.75 39.19 6.69
C SER A 67 -16.83 39.83 5.65
N GLY A 68 -16.89 39.36 4.40
CA GLY A 68 -16.28 40.02 3.24
C GLY A 68 -17.31 40.84 2.45
N PRO A 69 -16.92 41.95 1.80
CA PRO A 69 -17.83 42.81 1.07
C PRO A 69 -18.18 42.26 -0.31
N ALA A 70 -19.39 42.62 -0.75
CA ALA A 70 -19.96 42.32 -2.06
C ALA A 70 -19.31 43.16 -3.17
N TRP A 71 -18.87 42.51 -4.25
CA TRP A 71 -18.49 43.17 -5.49
C TRP A 71 -19.52 42.85 -6.59
N ARG A 72 -20.09 43.92 -7.13
CA ARG A 72 -21.08 43.96 -8.22
C ARG A 72 -20.36 43.80 -9.57
N HIS A 73 -21.03 43.12 -10.48
CA HIS A 73 -20.60 42.77 -11.85
C HIS A 73 -20.15 43.95 -12.74
N GLN A 74 -19.07 43.75 -13.52
CA GLN A 74 -18.98 44.19 -14.93
C GLN A 74 -17.85 43.49 -15.74
N GLU A 75 -18.24 42.96 -16.90
CA GLU A 75 -17.54 42.68 -18.19
C GLU A 75 -16.30 41.75 -18.31
N PRO A 76 -16.43 40.60 -19.02
CA PRO A 76 -15.29 39.73 -19.34
C PRO A 76 -15.17 39.45 -20.85
N ARG A 77 -14.34 40.18 -21.61
CA ARG A 77 -13.92 39.71 -22.97
C ARG A 77 -12.50 40.03 -23.42
N GLN A 78 -11.66 40.73 -22.66
CA GLN A 78 -10.29 41.06 -23.12
C GLN A 78 -9.14 40.55 -22.21
N GLN A 79 -9.42 39.97 -21.04
CA GLN A 79 -8.38 39.39 -20.15
C GLN A 79 -7.97 37.94 -20.50
N GLN A 80 -8.71 37.25 -21.37
CA GLN A 80 -8.47 35.83 -21.61
C GLN A 80 -7.26 35.55 -22.50
N GLN A 81 -6.78 36.55 -23.27
CA GLN A 81 -5.67 36.35 -24.20
C GLN A 81 -4.29 36.59 -23.57
N GLN A 82 -4.21 37.31 -22.45
CA GLN A 82 -2.94 37.57 -21.75
C GLN A 82 -2.57 36.48 -20.74
N GLN A 83 -3.55 35.70 -20.24
CA GLN A 83 -3.31 34.55 -19.37
C GLN A 83 -2.68 33.36 -20.11
N GLN A 84 -2.91 33.25 -21.42
CA GLN A 84 -2.43 32.10 -22.20
C GLN A 84 -0.92 32.18 -22.50
N GLN A 85 -0.33 33.38 -22.55
CA GLN A 85 1.11 33.55 -22.70
C GLN A 85 1.90 33.34 -21.40
N GLN A 86 1.30 33.57 -20.22
CA GLN A 86 1.95 33.25 -18.93
C GLN A 86 1.94 31.75 -18.58
N GLN A 87 1.05 30.95 -19.20
CA GLN A 87 1.03 29.50 -19.01
C GLN A 87 2.13 28.77 -19.81
N ALA A 88 2.55 29.32 -20.96
CA ALA A 88 3.62 28.72 -21.77
C ALA A 88 5.01 28.85 -21.10
N ALA A 89 5.25 29.91 -20.32
CA ALA A 89 6.53 30.12 -19.62
C ALA A 89 6.71 29.22 -18.37
N ARG A 90 5.64 28.60 -17.85
CA ARG A 90 5.72 27.68 -16.70
C ARG A 90 6.01 26.23 -17.08
N SER A 91 6.05 25.92 -18.38
CA SER A 91 6.22 24.54 -18.85
C SER A 91 7.67 24.06 -18.93
N CYS A 92 8.67 24.92 -18.73
CA CYS A 92 10.09 24.56 -18.95
C CYS A 92 10.93 24.48 -17.66
N GLY A 93 10.31 24.13 -16.54
CA GLY A 93 11.03 23.86 -15.29
C GLY A 93 10.15 23.07 -14.34
N ALA A 94 9.90 21.79 -14.63
CA ALA A 94 9.17 20.92 -13.71
C ALA A 94 10.01 20.68 -12.45
N THR A 95 9.91 21.59 -11.47
CA THR A 95 10.29 21.30 -10.09
C THR A 95 9.47 20.09 -9.67
N ARG A 96 10.08 18.91 -9.65
CA ARG A 96 9.44 17.69 -9.12
C ARG A 96 9.22 17.91 -7.64
N ARG A 97 8.02 18.32 -7.27
CA ARG A 97 7.60 18.40 -5.86
C ARG A 97 7.67 17.00 -5.26
N ARG A 98 8.37 16.89 -4.14
CA ARG A 98 8.52 15.65 -3.38
C ARG A 98 7.92 15.83 -2.00
N GLY A 99 7.38 14.76 -1.46
CA GLY A 99 6.84 14.72 -0.10
C GLY A 99 7.63 13.77 0.77
N VAL A 100 7.78 14.13 2.04
CA VAL A 100 8.31 13.28 3.11
C VAL A 100 7.27 13.20 4.22
N LEU A 101 7.22 12.11 4.97
CA LEU A 101 6.32 11.99 6.12
C LEU A 101 6.62 13.08 7.16
N SER A 102 5.59 13.74 7.68
CA SER A 102 5.73 14.73 8.76
C SER A 102 6.19 14.08 10.07
N SER A 103 5.67 12.88 10.35
CA SER A 103 5.94 12.09 11.55
C SER A 103 6.38 10.66 11.18
N PRO A 104 7.60 10.50 10.62
CA PRO A 104 8.07 9.20 10.12
C PRO A 104 8.11 8.14 11.23
N GLN A 105 8.46 8.50 12.47
CA GLN A 105 8.58 7.52 13.54
C GLN A 105 7.23 6.86 13.91
N VAL A 106 6.14 7.62 13.92
CA VAL A 106 4.81 7.10 14.26
C VAL A 106 4.25 6.30 13.08
N THR A 107 4.27 6.90 11.89
CA THR A 107 3.68 6.32 10.69
C THR A 107 4.41 5.04 10.26
N CYS A 108 5.74 5.06 10.24
CA CYS A 108 6.53 3.91 9.84
C CYS A 108 6.44 2.78 10.88
N LYS A 109 6.33 3.09 12.18
CA LYS A 109 6.07 2.07 13.21
C LYS A 109 4.71 1.39 13.00
N ALA A 110 3.66 2.17 12.70
CA ALA A 110 2.34 1.61 12.39
C ALA A 110 2.36 0.75 11.12
N ALA A 111 3.01 1.23 10.05
CA ALA A 111 3.17 0.47 8.81
C ALA A 111 3.93 -0.85 9.03
N SER A 112 5.02 -0.85 9.80
CA SER A 112 5.74 -2.07 10.17
C SER A 112 4.89 -3.05 10.96
N ALA A 113 4.08 -2.57 11.92
CA ALA A 113 3.16 -3.43 12.66
C ALA A 113 2.11 -4.07 11.73
N ILE A 114 1.58 -3.32 10.77
CA ILE A 114 0.62 -3.84 9.77
C ILE A 114 1.30 -4.80 8.80
N LEU A 115 2.57 -4.59 8.47
CA LEU A 115 3.33 -5.53 7.64
C LEU A 115 3.46 -6.89 8.34
N VAL A 116 3.80 -6.90 9.63
CA VAL A 116 3.84 -8.12 10.44
C VAL A 116 2.48 -8.80 10.48
N LYS A 117 1.39 -8.05 10.71
CA LYS A 117 0.02 -8.59 10.65
C LYS A 117 -0.28 -9.20 9.27
N THR A 118 0.11 -8.51 8.20
CA THR A 118 -0.09 -8.97 6.82
C THR A 118 0.65 -10.28 6.55
N LEU A 119 1.91 -10.40 6.95
CA LEU A 119 2.68 -11.63 6.79
C LEU A 119 2.11 -12.78 7.63
N ARG A 120 1.67 -12.49 8.86
CA ARG A 120 1.00 -13.47 9.71
C ARG A 120 -0.29 -13.98 9.08
N PHE A 121 -1.12 -13.07 8.57
CA PHE A 121 -2.32 -13.40 7.81
C PHE A 121 -1.98 -14.37 6.67
N VAL A 122 -1.05 -14.01 5.78
CA VAL A 122 -0.64 -14.85 4.63
C VAL A 122 -0.15 -16.22 5.09
N LYS A 123 0.71 -16.28 6.11
CA LYS A 123 1.27 -17.53 6.66
C LYS A 123 0.19 -18.44 7.25
N ASN A 124 -0.90 -17.87 7.74
CA ASN A 124 -2.00 -18.61 8.35
C ASN A 124 -3.07 -19.06 7.35
N VAL A 125 -3.03 -18.59 6.10
CA VAL A 125 -3.98 -19.04 5.05
C VAL A 125 -3.64 -20.48 4.61
N PRO A 126 -4.50 -21.49 4.85
CA PRO A 126 -4.16 -22.88 4.56
C PRO A 126 -3.88 -23.16 3.08
N CYS A 127 -4.71 -22.62 2.18
CA CYS A 127 -4.54 -22.81 0.73
C CYS A 127 -3.26 -22.15 0.18
N PHE A 128 -2.72 -21.14 0.88
CA PHE A 128 -1.42 -20.55 0.57
C PHE A 128 -0.28 -21.49 0.97
N ARG A 129 -0.40 -22.15 2.13
CA ARG A 129 0.60 -23.13 2.62
C ARG A 129 0.68 -24.39 1.75
N GLU A 130 -0.34 -24.69 0.97
CA GLU A 130 -0.36 -25.81 0.02
C GLU A 130 0.43 -25.51 -1.27
N LEU A 131 0.77 -24.25 -1.53
CA LEU A 131 1.57 -23.86 -2.68
C LEU A 131 3.05 -24.25 -2.48
N PRO A 132 3.76 -24.62 -3.56
CA PRO A 132 5.22 -24.71 -3.54
C PRO A 132 5.87 -23.40 -3.06
N GLU A 133 7.01 -23.49 -2.37
CA GLU A 133 7.70 -22.32 -1.82
C GLU A 133 8.04 -21.28 -2.90
N GLU A 134 8.37 -21.71 -4.12
CA GLU A 134 8.67 -20.79 -5.22
C GLU A 134 7.47 -19.94 -5.60
N GLU A 135 6.26 -20.53 -5.59
CA GLU A 135 5.01 -19.80 -5.85
C GLU A 135 4.69 -18.86 -4.68
N GLN A 136 4.90 -19.31 -3.43
CA GLN A 136 4.69 -18.47 -2.24
C GLN A 136 5.56 -17.21 -2.27
N VAL A 137 6.84 -17.36 -2.62
CA VAL A 137 7.79 -16.25 -2.73
C VAL A 137 7.33 -15.23 -3.77
N VAL A 138 6.90 -15.68 -4.96
CA VAL A 138 6.41 -14.79 -6.02
C VAL A 138 5.17 -14.01 -5.56
N LEU A 139 4.20 -14.70 -4.93
CA LEU A 139 2.99 -14.06 -4.43
C LEU A 139 3.28 -13.04 -3.32
N ILE A 140 4.21 -13.34 -2.39
CA ILE A 140 4.56 -12.41 -1.30
C ILE A 140 5.32 -11.20 -1.86
N ARG A 141 6.34 -11.42 -2.71
CA ARG A 141 7.14 -10.32 -3.31
C ARG A 141 6.29 -9.37 -4.13
N SER A 142 5.29 -9.86 -4.84
CA SER A 142 4.34 -9.00 -5.56
C SER A 142 3.24 -8.41 -4.66
N GLY A 143 2.75 -9.17 -3.68
CA GLY A 143 1.52 -8.86 -2.96
C GLY A 143 1.71 -7.98 -1.72
N TRP A 144 2.92 -7.90 -1.16
CA TRP A 144 3.14 -7.25 0.14
C TRP A 144 2.70 -5.79 0.17
N ALA A 145 3.01 -5.00 -0.88
CA ALA A 145 2.72 -3.57 -0.90
C ALA A 145 1.21 -3.28 -1.02
N PRO A 146 0.47 -3.86 -1.98
CA PRO A 146 -0.98 -3.73 -2.01
C PRO A 146 -1.68 -4.22 -0.74
N LEU A 147 -1.24 -5.34 -0.16
CA LEU A 147 -1.80 -5.88 1.08
C LEU A 147 -1.53 -4.96 2.28
N LEU A 148 -0.32 -4.39 2.37
CA LEU A 148 0.03 -3.41 3.38
C LEU A 148 -0.85 -2.16 3.28
N VAL A 149 -1.01 -1.61 2.08
CA VAL A 149 -1.83 -0.41 1.85
C VAL A 149 -3.30 -0.67 2.17
N LEU A 150 -3.81 -1.86 1.84
CA LEU A 150 -5.14 -2.30 2.26
C LEU A 150 -5.24 -2.42 3.79
N GLY A 151 -4.18 -2.90 4.46
CA GLY A 151 -4.08 -2.96 5.91
C GLY A 151 -4.04 -1.56 6.57
N LEU A 152 -3.34 -0.59 5.98
CA LEU A 152 -3.37 0.82 6.42
C LEU A 152 -4.79 1.38 6.38
N ALA A 153 -5.56 1.05 5.33
CA ALA A 153 -6.96 1.46 5.23
C ALA A 153 -7.83 0.78 6.31
N GLN A 154 -7.62 -0.51 6.56
CA GLN A 154 -8.34 -1.28 7.57
C GLN A 154 -8.11 -0.73 8.98
N ASP A 155 -6.85 -0.47 9.35
CA ASP A 155 -6.45 0.06 10.66
C ASP A 155 -6.65 1.58 10.80
N ARG A 156 -7.25 2.24 9.79
CA ARG A 156 -7.50 3.70 9.75
C ARG A 156 -6.24 4.54 10.00
N VAL A 157 -5.10 4.11 9.47
CA VAL A 157 -3.85 4.87 9.56
C VAL A 157 -3.89 6.01 8.57
N ASP A 158 -3.98 7.24 9.08
CA ASP A 158 -3.78 8.45 8.31
C ASP A 158 -2.35 8.96 8.49
N PHE A 159 -1.82 9.66 7.48
CA PHE A 159 -0.46 10.18 7.51
C PHE A 159 -0.34 11.53 6.79
N GLU A 160 0.40 12.42 7.44
CA GLU A 160 0.72 13.75 6.93
C GLU A 160 2.09 13.76 6.25
N THR A 161 2.25 14.65 5.27
CA THR A 161 3.50 14.80 4.52
C THR A 161 3.84 16.27 4.37
N THR A 162 5.10 16.61 4.56
CA THR A 162 5.65 17.93 4.26
C THR A 162 6.21 17.94 2.83
N GLU A 163 5.93 19.01 2.07
CA GLU A 163 6.52 19.20 0.75
C GLU A 163 7.97 19.66 0.91
N THR A 164 8.90 18.91 0.33
CA THR A 164 10.29 19.32 0.21
C THR A 164 10.52 19.85 -1.21
N VAL A 165 10.80 21.15 -1.31
CA VAL A 165 11.25 21.75 -2.57
C VAL A 165 12.75 21.49 -2.66
N GLU A 166 13.13 20.33 -3.20
CA GLU A 166 14.53 20.12 -3.59
C GLU A 166 14.87 21.13 -4.70
N PRO A 167 15.89 22.00 -4.52
CA PRO A 167 16.33 22.89 -5.58
C PRO A 167 16.75 22.04 -6.78
N SER A 168 16.33 22.45 -7.98
CA SER A 168 16.64 21.71 -9.20
C SER A 168 18.14 21.43 -9.31
N MET A 169 18.56 20.35 -9.99
CA MET A 169 20.01 20.08 -10.15
C MET A 169 20.73 21.29 -10.77
N LEU A 170 20.08 22.02 -11.68
CA LEU A 170 20.58 23.28 -12.23
C LEU A 170 20.71 24.36 -11.15
N GLN A 171 19.71 24.53 -10.29
CA GLN A 171 19.81 25.45 -9.16
C GLN A 171 20.95 25.07 -8.22
N ARG A 172 21.19 23.79 -7.94
CA ARG A 172 22.35 23.34 -7.14
C ARG A 172 23.69 23.66 -7.79
N ILE A 173 23.79 23.50 -9.11
CA ILE A 173 24.99 23.85 -9.89
C ILE A 173 25.19 25.37 -9.93
N LEU A 174 24.10 26.13 -10.15
CA LEU A 174 24.12 27.58 -10.29
C LEU A 174 24.34 28.32 -8.96
N THR A 175 23.85 27.78 -7.84
CA THR A 175 24.06 28.38 -6.51
C THR A 175 25.35 27.91 -5.84
N GLY A 176 26.17 27.10 -6.51
CA GLY A 176 27.53 26.77 -6.07
C GLY A 176 27.63 26.31 -4.62
N ALA A 177 26.71 25.47 -4.13
CA ALA A 177 26.77 24.98 -2.76
C ALA A 177 28.06 24.14 -2.59
N PRO A 178 29.07 24.62 -1.84
CA PRO A 178 30.30 23.87 -1.68
C PRO A 178 29.97 22.63 -0.86
N GLN A 179 30.27 21.45 -1.40
CA GLN A 179 30.41 20.27 -0.57
C GLN A 179 31.56 20.56 0.39
N SER A 180 31.27 20.68 1.68
CA SER A 180 32.29 20.65 2.73
C SER A 180 32.84 19.22 2.83
N HIS A 181 33.59 18.80 1.82
CA HIS A 181 34.67 17.84 2.00
C HIS A 181 35.78 18.59 2.72
N SER A 182 35.77 18.55 4.05
CA SER A 182 36.98 18.83 4.81
C SER A 182 37.94 17.67 4.56
N GLU A 183 38.98 17.96 3.80
CA GLU A 183 40.12 17.10 3.58
C GLU A 183 40.74 16.69 4.93
N ALA A 184 40.81 15.39 5.18
CA ALA A 184 41.97 14.78 5.80
C ALA A 184 42.44 13.70 4.82
N ALA A 185 43.31 14.11 3.91
CA ALA A 185 44.06 13.21 3.04
C ALA A 185 45.09 12.45 3.89
N ALA A 186 45.07 11.10 3.83
CA ALA A 186 46.24 10.29 3.45
C ALA A 186 45.95 8.78 3.58
N ALA A 187 46.46 8.04 2.59
CA ALA A 187 46.56 6.58 2.45
C ALA A 187 45.27 5.80 2.15
N ALA A 188 45.24 4.88 1.20
CA ALA A 188 46.12 4.57 0.09
C ALA A 188 45.28 3.74 -0.90
N ALA A 189 45.70 3.79 -2.16
CA ALA A 189 45.11 3.13 -3.29
C ALA A 189 44.98 1.61 -3.09
N ALA A 190 43.83 1.05 -3.47
CA ALA A 190 43.74 -0.12 -4.36
C ALA A 190 42.28 -0.50 -4.60
N ALA A 191 41.83 -0.32 -5.86
CA ALA A 191 40.94 -1.21 -6.61
C ALA A 191 40.04 -0.42 -7.56
N VAL A 192 40.46 -0.41 -8.81
CA VAL A 192 39.64 -0.09 -9.98
C VAL A 192 38.54 -1.16 -10.08
N THR A 193 37.28 -0.79 -9.91
CA THR A 193 36.14 -1.42 -10.60
C THR A 193 34.90 -0.53 -10.58
N VAL A 194 34.45 -0.16 -11.78
CA VAL A 194 33.10 0.27 -12.17
C VAL A 194 32.56 1.55 -11.51
N ALA A 195 32.69 2.64 -12.27
CA ALA A 195 31.84 3.80 -12.17
C ALA A 195 30.35 3.41 -12.39
N LEU A 196 29.54 3.52 -11.34
CA LEU A 196 28.12 3.87 -11.47
C LEU A 196 27.88 5.14 -10.66
N PRO A 197 27.24 6.18 -11.22
CA PRO A 197 26.90 7.34 -10.42
C PRO A 197 25.74 6.93 -9.51
N SER A 198 26.01 6.79 -8.21
CA SER A 198 24.97 6.94 -7.18
C SER A 198 24.44 8.37 -7.26
N ARG A 199 23.56 8.61 -8.25
CA ARG A 199 22.80 9.84 -8.42
C ARG A 199 21.92 9.98 -7.19
N GLY A 200 22.20 11.03 -6.41
CA GLY A 200 21.44 11.41 -5.23
C GLY A 200 19.94 11.27 -5.45
N GLY A 201 19.36 10.26 -4.80
CA GLY A 201 17.92 10.08 -4.75
C GLY A 201 17.36 11.08 -3.75
N GLY A 202 16.82 12.21 -4.25
CA GLY A 202 16.16 13.23 -3.43
C GLY A 202 15.23 12.58 -2.40
N ALA A 203 15.32 13.03 -1.16
CA ALA A 203 14.83 12.35 0.05
C ALA A 203 13.30 12.16 0.15
N GLY A 204 12.53 12.39 -0.92
CA GLY A 204 11.07 12.32 -0.90
C GLY A 204 10.45 11.63 -2.13
N VAL A 205 9.21 11.22 -1.95
CA VAL A 205 8.37 10.51 -2.93
C VAL A 205 7.60 11.54 -3.78
N SER A 206 7.19 11.21 -5.01
CA SER A 206 6.39 12.14 -5.82
C SER A 206 5.05 12.45 -5.13
N LEU A 207 4.60 13.71 -5.18
CA LEU A 207 3.30 14.08 -4.64
C LEU A 207 2.14 13.31 -5.28
N ALA A 208 2.21 13.02 -6.59
CA ALA A 208 1.18 12.25 -7.27
C ALA A 208 1.03 10.83 -6.70
N ASP A 209 2.17 10.19 -6.35
CA ASP A 209 2.17 8.86 -5.75
C ASP A 209 1.62 8.88 -4.32
N ILE A 210 1.96 9.93 -3.55
CA ILE A 210 1.42 10.15 -2.20
C ILE A 210 -0.09 10.37 -2.25
N GLU A 211 -0.56 11.18 -3.20
CA GLU A 211 -1.98 11.43 -3.44
C GLU A 211 -2.72 10.17 -3.88
N ALA A 212 -2.09 9.28 -4.65
CA ALA A 212 -2.67 7.98 -5.02
C ALA A 212 -2.91 7.11 -3.77
N ILE A 213 -1.94 7.01 -2.86
CA ILE A 213 -2.10 6.28 -1.58
C ILE A 213 -3.21 6.92 -0.75
N ARG A 214 -3.16 8.23 -0.52
CA ARG A 214 -4.20 8.95 0.26
C ARG A 214 -5.58 8.85 -0.37
N GLY A 215 -5.66 8.89 -1.70
CA GLY A 215 -6.90 8.75 -2.45
C GLY A 215 -7.51 7.37 -2.24
N PHE A 216 -6.70 6.32 -2.28
CA PHE A 216 -7.13 4.96 -1.97
C PHE A 216 -7.64 4.84 -0.51
N LEU A 217 -6.87 5.33 0.47
CA LEU A 217 -7.26 5.27 1.88
C LEU A 217 -8.62 5.95 2.13
N ARG A 218 -8.77 7.19 1.64
CA ARG A 218 -10.04 7.95 1.73
C ARG A 218 -11.18 7.22 1.04
N LYS A 219 -10.94 6.60 -0.13
CA LYS A 219 -11.95 5.82 -0.83
C LYS A 219 -12.43 4.65 0.02
N CYS A 220 -11.52 3.87 0.60
CA CYS A 220 -11.86 2.75 1.47
C CYS A 220 -12.66 3.20 2.71
N TRP A 221 -12.31 4.34 3.31
CA TRP A 221 -13.05 4.89 4.44
C TRP A 221 -14.44 5.39 4.04
N SER A 222 -14.59 5.99 2.86
CA SER A 222 -15.90 6.44 2.36
C SER A 222 -16.89 5.32 2.03
N VAL A 223 -16.39 4.12 1.73
CA VAL A 223 -17.21 2.94 1.38
C VAL A 223 -17.61 2.16 2.64
N ASP A 224 -17.00 2.46 3.79
CA ASP A 224 -17.12 1.72 5.05
C ASP A 224 -17.00 0.21 4.84
N ILE A 225 -15.82 -0.19 4.38
CA ILE A 225 -15.46 -1.60 4.19
C ILE A 225 -15.40 -2.29 5.56
N SER A 226 -16.18 -3.37 5.71
CA SER A 226 -16.21 -4.19 6.92
C SER A 226 -14.99 -5.10 7.02
N THR A 227 -14.71 -5.63 8.21
CA THR A 227 -13.62 -6.60 8.44
C THR A 227 -13.70 -7.80 7.51
N LYS A 228 -14.89 -8.39 7.33
CA LYS A 228 -15.06 -9.56 6.46
C LYS A 228 -14.75 -9.21 5.00
N GLU A 229 -15.19 -8.05 4.54
CA GLU A 229 -14.90 -7.58 3.19
C GLU A 229 -13.40 -7.33 2.98
N TYR A 230 -12.71 -6.73 3.97
CA TYR A 230 -11.25 -6.61 3.94
C TYR A 230 -10.56 -7.97 3.82
N ALA A 231 -11.02 -8.99 4.56
CA ALA A 231 -10.45 -10.33 4.49
C ALA A 231 -10.60 -10.94 3.07
N TYR A 232 -11.76 -10.77 2.44
CA TYR A 232 -11.96 -11.23 1.05
C TYR A 232 -11.14 -10.43 0.04
N LEU A 233 -11.03 -9.11 0.22
CA LEU A 233 -10.19 -8.25 -0.63
C LEU A 233 -8.71 -8.61 -0.49
N LYS A 234 -8.21 -8.89 0.72
CA LYS A 234 -6.85 -9.40 0.94
C LYS A 234 -6.63 -10.71 0.19
N GLY A 235 -7.59 -11.65 0.25
CA GLY A 235 -7.54 -12.89 -0.53
C GLY A 235 -7.49 -12.63 -2.04
N ALA A 236 -8.33 -11.71 -2.54
CA ALA A 236 -8.36 -11.34 -3.96
C ALA A 236 -7.06 -10.68 -4.45
N VAL A 237 -6.36 -9.95 -3.58
CA VAL A 237 -5.06 -9.33 -3.85
C VAL A 237 -3.93 -10.35 -3.76
N LEU A 238 -3.93 -11.20 -2.72
CA LEU A 238 -2.90 -12.20 -2.47
C LEU A 238 -2.83 -13.21 -3.61
N PHE A 239 -3.96 -13.72 -4.07
CA PHE A 239 -4.01 -14.73 -5.14
C PHE A 239 -4.08 -14.06 -6.50
N ASN A 240 -2.96 -13.50 -6.95
CA ASN A 240 -2.86 -12.89 -8.28
C ASN A 240 -2.27 -13.87 -9.33
N PRO A 241 -3.07 -14.38 -10.27
CA PRO A 241 -2.60 -15.26 -11.35
C PRO A 241 -1.88 -14.51 -12.47
N ASP A 242 -1.89 -13.18 -12.48
CA ASP A 242 -1.32 -12.37 -13.56
C ASP A 242 0.20 -12.14 -13.37
N LEU A 243 0.83 -12.85 -12.43
CA LEU A 243 2.25 -12.72 -12.12
C LEU A 243 3.10 -13.65 -12.98
N GLU A 244 4.24 -13.13 -13.43
CA GLU A 244 5.24 -13.90 -14.17
C GLU A 244 5.94 -14.91 -13.25
N GLY A 245 6.26 -16.09 -13.81
CA GLY A 245 6.98 -17.15 -13.09
C GLY A 245 6.11 -18.12 -12.29
N LEU A 246 4.78 -17.91 -12.23
CA LEU A 246 3.86 -18.85 -11.57
C LEU A 246 3.64 -20.11 -12.41
N ARG A 247 3.71 -21.28 -11.76
CA ARG A 247 3.47 -22.60 -12.36
C ARG A 247 2.10 -23.17 -11.97
N CYS A 248 1.57 -22.85 -10.79
CA CYS A 248 0.25 -23.33 -10.35
C CYS A 248 -0.89 -22.33 -10.65
N LEU A 249 -0.89 -21.76 -11.87
CA LEU A 249 -1.89 -20.79 -12.33
C LEU A 249 -3.35 -21.23 -12.14
N PRO A 250 -3.77 -22.46 -12.53
CA PRO A 250 -5.18 -22.84 -12.43
C PRO A 250 -5.68 -22.86 -10.97
N TYR A 251 -4.82 -23.25 -10.05
CA TYR A 251 -5.12 -23.27 -8.62
C TYR A 251 -5.23 -21.84 -8.07
N ILE A 252 -4.26 -20.98 -8.34
CA ILE A 252 -4.28 -19.57 -7.90
C ILE A 252 -5.51 -18.83 -8.49
N GLN A 253 -5.84 -19.07 -9.75
CA GLN A 253 -7.05 -18.54 -10.38
C GLN A 253 -8.32 -19.01 -9.67
N SER A 254 -8.39 -20.27 -9.25
CA SER A 254 -9.54 -20.79 -8.50
C SER A 254 -9.70 -20.11 -7.15
N LEU A 255 -8.60 -19.90 -6.42
CA LEU A 255 -8.59 -19.18 -5.13
C LEU A 255 -9.03 -17.72 -5.30
N ARG A 256 -8.54 -17.03 -6.33
CA ARG A 256 -8.96 -15.66 -6.66
C ARG A 256 -10.46 -15.58 -6.94
N ARG A 257 -10.99 -16.53 -7.72
CA ARG A 257 -12.44 -16.60 -8.02
C ARG A 257 -13.25 -16.85 -6.76
N GLU A 258 -12.82 -17.77 -5.91
CA GLU A 258 -13.50 -18.06 -4.63
C GLU A 258 -13.53 -16.82 -3.74
N ALA A 259 -12.43 -16.05 -3.63
CA ALA A 259 -12.40 -14.79 -2.88
C ALA A 259 -13.41 -13.75 -3.42
N HIS A 260 -13.50 -13.58 -4.74
CA HIS A 260 -14.48 -12.66 -5.35
C HIS A 260 -15.92 -13.14 -5.17
N GLN A 261 -16.14 -14.46 -5.28
CA GLN A 261 -17.46 -15.06 -5.08
C GLN A 261 -17.92 -14.88 -3.63
N ALA A 262 -17.04 -15.12 -2.66
CA ALA A 262 -17.29 -14.88 -1.24
C ALA A 262 -17.73 -13.45 -0.96
N LEU A 263 -16.98 -12.50 -1.54
CA LEU A 263 -17.24 -11.08 -1.37
C LEU A 263 -18.61 -10.72 -1.94
N ASN A 264 -18.92 -11.19 -3.15
CA ASN A 264 -20.20 -10.93 -3.79
C ASN A 264 -21.37 -11.54 -3.01
N GLU A 265 -21.22 -12.78 -2.53
CA GLU A 265 -22.23 -13.45 -1.71
C GLU A 265 -22.43 -12.72 -0.38
N HIS A 266 -21.35 -12.34 0.31
CA HIS A 266 -21.41 -11.57 1.54
C HIS A 266 -22.13 -10.22 1.35
N VAL A 267 -21.78 -9.49 0.30
CA VAL A 267 -22.43 -8.22 -0.05
C VAL A 267 -23.92 -8.43 -0.32
N ARG A 268 -24.30 -9.46 -1.08
CA ARG A 268 -25.72 -9.78 -1.34
C ARG A 268 -26.49 -10.17 -0.07
N LEU A 269 -25.82 -10.78 0.90
CA LEU A 269 -26.46 -11.20 2.15
C LEU A 269 -26.64 -10.05 3.13
N ILE A 270 -25.60 -9.22 3.31
CA ILE A 270 -25.57 -8.16 4.34
C ILE A 270 -26.08 -6.82 3.80
N HIS A 271 -25.79 -6.49 2.55
CA HIS A 271 -26.06 -5.19 1.93
C HIS A 271 -27.06 -5.32 0.77
N ARG A 272 -28.23 -5.92 1.05
CA ARG A 272 -29.29 -6.17 0.05
C ARG A 272 -29.76 -4.91 -0.68
N GLU A 273 -29.77 -3.78 0.03
CA GLU A 273 -30.22 -2.48 -0.49
C GLU A 273 -29.17 -1.77 -1.36
N ASP A 274 -27.89 -2.14 -1.28
CA ASP A 274 -26.82 -1.53 -2.08
C ASP A 274 -26.31 -2.51 -3.14
N ALA A 275 -27.09 -2.66 -4.22
CA ALA A 275 -26.72 -3.48 -5.37
C ALA A 275 -25.38 -3.06 -6.02
N THR A 276 -24.92 -1.83 -5.77
CA THR A 276 -23.66 -1.30 -6.33
C THR A 276 -22.45 -1.52 -5.43
N ARG A 277 -22.63 -2.02 -4.20
CA ARG A 277 -21.55 -2.17 -3.22
C ARG A 277 -20.40 -3.03 -3.73
N PHE A 278 -20.69 -4.17 -4.35
CA PHE A 278 -19.66 -5.04 -4.91
C PHE A 278 -18.80 -4.30 -5.94
N ALA A 279 -19.43 -3.53 -6.85
CA ALA A 279 -18.72 -2.71 -7.81
C ALA A 279 -17.88 -1.60 -7.14
N LYS A 280 -18.41 -0.92 -6.11
CA LYS A 280 -17.67 0.09 -5.33
C LYS A 280 -16.40 -0.50 -4.70
N LEU A 281 -16.48 -1.73 -4.16
CA LEU A 281 -15.33 -2.43 -3.57
C LEU A 281 -14.29 -2.80 -4.62
N LEU A 282 -14.71 -3.28 -5.79
CA LEU A 282 -13.78 -3.57 -6.90
C LEU A 282 -13.12 -2.31 -7.47
N ILE A 283 -13.85 -1.20 -7.53
CA ILE A 283 -13.29 0.11 -7.92
C ILE A 283 -12.24 0.55 -6.90
N ALA A 284 -12.52 0.45 -5.59
CA ALA A 284 -11.53 0.73 -4.56
C ALA A 284 -10.28 -0.17 -4.73
N LEU A 285 -10.48 -1.47 -4.97
CA LEU A 285 -9.38 -2.41 -5.20
C LEU A 285 -8.56 -2.06 -6.45
N SER A 286 -9.20 -1.58 -7.52
CA SER A 286 -8.51 -1.19 -8.76
C SER A 286 -7.56 0.00 -8.56
N MET A 287 -7.83 0.90 -7.60
CA MET A 287 -6.95 2.02 -7.27
C MET A 287 -5.61 1.55 -6.67
N LEU A 288 -5.54 0.36 -6.09
CA LEU A 288 -4.26 -0.20 -5.62
C LEU A 288 -3.28 -0.44 -6.77
N ARG A 289 -3.77 -0.65 -8.00
CA ARG A 289 -2.93 -0.91 -9.18
C ARG A 289 -2.06 0.27 -9.58
N SER A 290 -2.44 1.50 -9.21
CA SER A 290 -1.63 2.69 -9.48
C SER A 290 -0.55 2.94 -8.43
N ILE A 291 -0.55 2.20 -7.31
CA ILE A 291 0.41 2.38 -6.22
C ILE A 291 1.56 1.40 -6.42
N SER A 292 2.76 1.93 -6.64
CA SER A 292 3.93 1.08 -6.87
C SER A 292 4.54 0.58 -5.54
N PRO A 293 5.05 -0.67 -5.49
CA PRO A 293 5.72 -1.18 -4.31
C PRO A 293 6.95 -0.35 -3.89
N SER A 294 7.66 0.23 -4.87
CA SER A 294 8.84 1.06 -4.62
C SER A 294 8.48 2.38 -3.92
N VAL A 295 7.35 2.99 -4.25
CA VAL A 295 6.82 4.18 -3.56
C VAL A 295 6.48 3.84 -2.11
N VAL A 296 5.81 2.71 -1.88
CA VAL A 296 5.44 2.25 -0.53
C VAL A 296 6.70 1.98 0.31
N ALA A 297 7.70 1.31 -0.27
CA ALA A 297 9.00 1.08 0.37
C ALA A 297 9.71 2.39 0.73
N GLN A 298 9.76 3.33 -0.21
CA GLN A 298 10.41 4.63 0.00
C GLN A 298 9.70 5.49 1.04
N LEU A 299 8.37 5.46 1.08
CA LEU A 299 7.60 6.30 1.99
C LEU A 299 7.63 5.76 3.42
N PHE A 300 7.36 4.46 3.61
CA PHE A 300 7.10 3.88 4.93
C PHE A 300 8.27 3.11 5.53
N PHE A 301 9.20 2.58 4.72
CA PHE A 301 10.26 1.71 5.23
C PHE A 301 11.65 2.31 5.12
N LYS A 302 11.96 3.06 4.05
CA LYS A 302 13.26 3.73 3.88
C LYS A 302 13.68 4.59 5.09
N PRO A 303 12.78 5.29 5.81
CA PRO A 303 13.17 6.00 7.04
C PRO A 303 13.65 5.08 8.18
N ILE A 304 13.27 3.80 8.18
CA ILE A 304 13.63 2.81 9.21
C ILE A 304 14.80 1.94 8.76
N ILE A 305 14.68 1.31 7.59
CA ILE A 305 15.64 0.29 7.11
C ILE A 305 16.76 0.86 6.23
N GLY A 306 16.71 2.16 5.90
CA GLY A 306 17.71 2.82 5.06
C GLY A 306 17.74 2.28 3.63
N SER A 307 18.91 1.79 3.19
CA SER A 307 19.14 1.23 1.86
C SER A 307 18.83 -0.27 1.73
N VAL A 308 18.40 -0.93 2.80
CA VAL A 308 18.10 -2.36 2.78
C VAL A 308 16.88 -2.64 1.90
N ASN A 309 16.94 -3.71 1.11
CA ASN A 309 15.82 -4.13 0.28
C ASN A 309 14.70 -4.70 1.17
N ILE A 310 13.52 -4.10 1.13
CA ILE A 310 12.36 -4.57 1.90
C ILE A 310 12.00 -6.01 1.55
N GLU A 311 12.18 -6.45 0.30
CA GLU A 311 11.86 -7.83 -0.11
C GLU A 311 12.75 -8.86 0.59
N GLU A 312 14.01 -8.54 0.88
CA GLU A 312 14.90 -9.43 1.63
C GLU A 312 14.44 -9.54 3.08
N VAL A 313 14.13 -8.40 3.70
CA VAL A 313 13.57 -8.34 5.07
C VAL A 313 12.24 -9.11 5.15
N LEU A 314 11.38 -9.00 4.14
CA LEU A 314 10.11 -9.72 4.07
C LEU A 314 10.32 -11.23 4.03
N MET A 315 11.27 -11.72 3.22
CA MET A 315 11.57 -13.15 3.15
C MET A 315 12.17 -13.65 4.47
N GLU A 316 13.06 -12.88 5.08
CA GLU A 316 13.61 -13.18 6.40
C GLU A 316 12.51 -13.20 7.46
N MET A 317 11.57 -12.26 7.47
CA MET A 317 10.46 -12.26 8.43
C MET A 317 9.47 -13.41 8.21
N PHE A 318 9.30 -13.88 6.97
CA PHE A 318 8.34 -14.93 6.65
C PHE A 318 8.86 -16.33 6.95
N TYR A 319 10.10 -16.61 6.55
CA TYR A 319 10.78 -17.90 6.69
C TYR A 319 11.75 -17.96 7.87
N GLY A 320 12.14 -16.82 8.43
CA GLY A 320 12.93 -16.73 9.65
C GLY A 320 12.19 -17.35 10.83
N LYS A 321 12.98 -17.94 11.72
CA LYS A 321 12.51 -18.66 12.91
C LYS A 321 12.10 -17.70 14.01
#